data_AF-A0AAN2WNH1-F1
#
_entry.id   AF-A0AAN2WNH1-F1
#
_cell.length_a   1.000
_cell.length_b   1.000
_cell.length_c   1.000
_cell.angle_alpha   90.00
_cell.angle_beta   90.00
_cell.angle_gamma   90.00
#
_symmetry.space_group_name_H-M   'P 1'
#
loop_
_entity.id
_entity.type
_entity.pdbx_description
1 polymer ?
#
loop_
_entity_poly.entity_id
_entity_poly.type
_entity_poly.pdbx_seq_one_letter_code
_entity_poly.pdbx_strand_id
1 'polypeptide(L)'
;MRFKEGENVHVIVGNELLSGWYNGKEFGTGNSLVKVSKDKIIATKDCFIAKEKEPELVVVPQFAGDWINHCKQREYDLACLLDYEESNMPAETCSWLRSKDSNQELIVRAWLDGYEVEKEPLYYVQLIQGICGYLNVRNDGIQFLNSRGQTAELKTRFTEKEIKAMDKGGAYWQFAVLVEE
;
A
#
# COMPACT_ATOMS: atom_id res chain seq x y z
N MET A 1 11.18 -27.45 -12.06
CA MET A 1 11.71 -26.26 -12.77
C MET A 1 11.76 -25.09 -11.79
N ARG A 2 12.83 -24.27 -11.83
CA ARG A 2 13.05 -23.16 -10.88
C ARG A 2 12.20 -21.91 -11.20
N PHE A 3 11.78 -21.75 -12.45
CA PHE A 3 11.04 -20.61 -12.97
C PHE A 3 9.76 -21.04 -13.69
N LYS A 4 8.75 -20.16 -13.72
CA LYS A 4 7.50 -20.34 -14.49
C LYS A 4 7.52 -19.47 -15.75
N GLU A 5 6.92 -19.94 -16.84
CA GLU A 5 6.78 -19.13 -18.06
C GLU A 5 5.99 -17.84 -17.77
N GLY A 6 6.49 -16.71 -18.26
CA GLY A 6 5.98 -15.37 -17.95
C GLY A 6 6.45 -14.78 -16.63
N GLU A 7 7.23 -15.50 -15.82
CA GLU A 7 7.75 -14.98 -14.54
C GLU A 7 8.83 -13.93 -14.80
N ASN A 8 8.75 -12.81 -14.07
CA ASN A 8 9.75 -11.74 -14.12
C ASN A 8 11.08 -12.22 -13.52
N VAL A 9 12.15 -12.00 -14.25
CA VAL A 9 13.49 -12.45 -13.91
C VAL A 9 14.54 -11.42 -14.31
N HIS A 10 15.65 -11.40 -13.58
CA HIS A 10 16.87 -10.77 -14.06
C HIS A 10 17.80 -11.81 -14.68
N VAL A 11 18.49 -11.41 -15.75
CA VAL A 11 19.51 -12.22 -16.41
C VAL A 11 20.82 -11.44 -16.51
N ILE A 12 21.94 -12.09 -16.17
CA ILE A 12 23.28 -11.53 -16.30
C ILE A 12 23.91 -11.98 -17.62
N VAL A 13 24.28 -11.02 -18.48
CA VAL A 13 24.92 -11.26 -19.78
C VAL A 13 26.06 -10.27 -19.98
N GLY A 14 27.30 -10.76 -20.16
CA GLY A 14 28.42 -9.88 -20.50
C GLY A 14 28.66 -8.73 -19.51
N ASN A 15 28.46 -8.99 -18.21
CA ASN A 15 28.48 -8.02 -17.10
C ASN A 15 27.31 -7.03 -17.05
N GLU A 16 26.28 -7.19 -17.89
CA GLU A 16 25.04 -6.41 -17.81
C GLU A 16 23.96 -7.20 -17.07
N LEU A 17 23.17 -6.52 -16.24
CA LEU A 17 21.95 -7.04 -15.64
C LEU A 17 20.76 -6.56 -16.48
N LEU A 18 19.97 -7.47 -17.03
CA LEU A 18 18.79 -7.16 -17.82
C LEU A 18 17.53 -7.71 -17.14
N SER A 19 16.46 -6.92 -17.06
CA SER A 19 15.14 -7.42 -16.66
C SER A 19 14.41 -8.01 -17.86
N GLY A 20 13.70 -9.10 -17.63
CA GLY A 20 13.01 -9.86 -18.65
C GLY A 20 11.99 -10.81 -18.05
N TRP A 21 11.36 -11.61 -18.90
CA TRP A 21 10.36 -12.60 -18.51
C TRP A 21 10.82 -13.96 -19.02
N TYR A 22 10.74 -14.95 -18.15
CA TYR A 22 11.18 -16.31 -18.45
C TYR A 22 10.27 -16.91 -19.54
N ASN A 23 10.89 -17.42 -20.60
CA ASN A 23 10.24 -17.86 -21.83
C ASN A 23 10.57 -19.33 -22.14
N GLY A 24 10.76 -20.14 -21.10
CA GLY A 24 10.97 -21.58 -21.22
C GLY A 24 12.41 -21.98 -21.50
N LYS A 25 12.57 -23.13 -22.17
CA LYS A 25 13.86 -23.78 -22.44
C LYS A 25 14.09 -23.93 -23.93
N GLU A 26 15.32 -23.70 -24.37
CA GLU A 26 15.77 -23.97 -25.72
C GLU A 26 15.91 -25.49 -25.96
N PHE A 27 15.41 -25.96 -27.10
CA PHE A 27 15.52 -27.36 -27.47
C PHE A 27 16.97 -27.73 -27.82
N GLY A 28 17.44 -28.87 -27.31
CA GLY A 28 18.79 -29.39 -27.57
C GLY A 28 19.85 -28.94 -26.57
N THR A 29 19.92 -27.66 -26.21
CA THR A 29 20.93 -27.14 -25.27
C THR A 29 20.51 -27.23 -23.81
N GLY A 30 19.20 -27.15 -23.52
CA GLY A 30 18.67 -27.06 -22.16
C GLY A 30 18.88 -25.70 -21.50
N ASN A 31 19.36 -24.70 -22.25
CA ASN A 31 19.45 -23.32 -21.79
C ASN A 31 18.06 -22.73 -21.56
N SER A 32 17.97 -21.82 -20.60
CA SER A 32 16.77 -21.02 -20.36
C SER A 32 16.72 -19.83 -21.31
N LEU A 33 15.51 -19.54 -21.77
CA LEU A 33 15.21 -18.40 -22.63
C LEU A 33 14.59 -17.29 -21.77
N VAL A 34 15.16 -16.09 -21.85
CA VAL A 34 14.62 -14.89 -21.20
C VAL A 34 14.33 -13.86 -22.27
N LYS A 35 13.07 -13.46 -22.38
CA LYS A 35 12.67 -12.38 -23.29
C LYS A 35 12.88 -11.06 -22.56
N VAL A 36 13.76 -10.20 -23.08
CA VAL A 36 14.12 -8.91 -22.46
C VAL A 36 13.55 -7.72 -23.22
N SER A 37 13.10 -7.93 -24.46
CA SER A 37 12.32 -6.96 -25.23
C SER A 37 11.48 -7.68 -26.27
N LYS A 38 10.73 -6.94 -27.09
CA LYS A 38 9.91 -7.51 -28.17
C LYS A 38 10.72 -8.39 -29.12
N ASP A 39 11.94 -7.97 -29.45
CA ASP A 39 12.78 -8.57 -30.49
C ASP A 39 14.07 -9.21 -29.95
N LYS A 40 14.27 -9.24 -28.62
CA LYS A 40 15.48 -9.76 -27.98
C LYS A 40 15.15 -10.87 -26.98
N ILE A 41 15.70 -12.06 -27.25
CA ILE A 41 15.67 -13.23 -26.37
C ILE A 41 17.10 -13.64 -26.04
N ILE A 42 17.37 -13.88 -24.76
CA ILE A 42 18.65 -14.35 -24.25
C ILE A 42 18.53 -15.83 -23.93
N ALA A 43 19.40 -16.66 -24.52
CA ALA A 43 19.59 -18.06 -24.13
C ALA A 43 20.79 -18.17 -23.19
N THR A 44 20.58 -18.63 -21.95
CA THR A 44 21.68 -18.80 -20.98
C THR A 44 21.40 -19.91 -19.96
N LYS A 45 22.40 -20.27 -19.16
CA LYS A 45 22.26 -21.26 -18.08
C LYS A 45 21.47 -20.67 -16.91
N ASP A 46 20.77 -21.54 -16.18
CA ASP A 46 19.90 -21.17 -15.05
C ASP A 46 20.63 -20.45 -13.91
N CYS A 47 21.95 -20.64 -13.79
CA CYS A 47 22.78 -19.98 -12.79
C CYS A 47 22.99 -18.48 -13.05
N PHE A 48 22.66 -17.98 -14.23
CA PHE A 48 22.72 -16.55 -14.58
C PHE A 48 21.36 -15.87 -14.52
N ILE A 49 20.33 -16.58 -14.06
CA ILE A 49 18.96 -16.08 -13.95
C ILE A 49 18.55 -16.07 -12.48
N ALA A 50 17.97 -14.97 -12.05
CA ALA A 50 17.38 -14.81 -10.73
C ALA A 50 15.93 -14.33 -10.86
N LYS A 51 15.06 -14.71 -9.93
CA LYS A 51 13.72 -14.13 -9.88
C LYS A 51 13.85 -12.64 -9.54
N GLU A 52 13.12 -11.82 -10.28
CA GLU A 52 12.95 -10.41 -9.91
C GLU A 52 12.14 -10.38 -8.62
N LYS A 53 12.68 -9.75 -7.58
CA LYS A 53 11.96 -9.57 -6.32
C LYS A 53 11.04 -8.37 -6.51
N GLU A 54 9.74 -8.55 -6.29
CA GLU A 54 8.84 -7.40 -6.22
C GLU A 54 9.33 -6.44 -5.14
N PRO A 55 9.32 -5.13 -5.37
CA PRO A 55 9.75 -4.16 -4.37
C PRO A 55 8.90 -4.35 -3.11
N GLU A 56 9.56 -4.49 -1.97
CA GLU A 56 8.87 -4.48 -0.67
C GLU A 56 8.44 -3.04 -0.42
N LEU A 57 7.17 -2.76 -0.75
CA LEU A 57 6.55 -1.47 -0.53
C LEU A 57 6.55 -1.15 0.96
N VAL A 58 6.90 0.09 1.29
CA VAL A 58 6.77 0.60 2.64
C VAL A 58 5.35 1.07 2.89
N VAL A 59 4.90 0.99 4.13
CA VAL A 59 3.62 1.57 4.55
C VAL A 59 3.89 2.97 5.13
N VAL A 60 3.20 3.98 4.63
CA VAL A 60 3.28 5.36 5.12
C VAL A 60 1.91 5.90 5.51
N PRO A 61 1.81 6.86 6.44
CA PRO A 61 0.53 7.50 6.76
C PRO A 61 -0.09 8.21 5.54
N GLN A 62 -1.41 8.39 5.54
CA GLN A 62 -2.14 9.01 4.42
C GLN A 62 -1.60 10.41 4.06
N PHE A 63 -1.35 11.28 5.05
CA PHE A 63 -0.82 12.62 4.79
C PHE A 63 0.56 12.60 4.10
N ALA A 64 1.37 11.57 4.37
CA ALA A 64 2.69 11.40 3.74
C ALA A 64 2.55 10.90 2.30
N GLY A 65 1.62 9.97 2.06
CA GLY A 65 1.25 9.55 0.70
C GLY A 65 0.71 10.71 -0.14
N ASP A 66 -0.17 11.53 0.44
CA ASP A 66 -0.74 12.71 -0.21
C ASP A 66 0.37 13.73 -0.56
N TRP A 67 1.34 13.93 0.34
CA TRP A 67 2.51 14.78 0.08
C TRP A 67 3.37 14.24 -1.07
N ILE A 68 3.68 12.93 -1.08
CA ILE A 68 4.42 12.30 -2.18
C ILE A 68 3.70 12.52 -3.52
N ASN A 69 2.39 12.33 -3.54
CA ASN A 69 1.58 12.54 -4.76
C ASN A 69 1.59 14.00 -5.21
N HIS A 70 1.49 14.94 -4.27
CA HIS A 70 1.59 16.37 -4.56
C HIS A 70 2.95 16.70 -5.19
N CYS A 71 4.05 16.24 -4.59
CA CYS A 71 5.40 16.43 -5.11
C CYS A 71 5.53 15.86 -6.53
N LYS A 72 5.06 14.63 -6.78
CA LYS A 72 5.09 14.03 -8.14
C LYS A 72 4.30 14.84 -9.16
N GLN A 73 3.12 15.34 -8.79
CA GLN A 73 2.28 16.17 -9.66
C GLN A 73 2.90 17.54 -9.96
N ARG A 74 3.69 18.08 -9.03
CA ARG A 74 4.41 19.35 -9.19
C ARG A 74 5.80 19.20 -9.80
N GLU A 75 6.19 17.98 -10.18
CA GLU A 75 7.54 17.66 -10.67
C GLU A 75 8.65 18.06 -9.68
N TYR A 76 8.33 18.00 -8.38
CA TYR A 76 9.28 18.23 -7.31
C TYR A 76 10.27 17.07 -7.23
N ASP A 77 11.51 17.40 -6.89
CA ASP A 77 12.56 16.40 -6.68
C ASP A 77 12.63 15.94 -5.21
N LEU A 78 13.60 15.09 -4.92
CA LEU A 78 13.80 14.55 -3.58
C LEU A 78 14.19 15.61 -2.55
N ALA A 79 14.86 16.69 -2.97
CA ALA A 79 15.22 17.78 -2.07
C ALA A 79 13.94 18.53 -1.65
N CYS A 80 13.05 18.82 -2.60
CA CYS A 80 11.74 19.41 -2.32
C CYS A 80 10.86 18.50 -1.43
N LEU A 81 10.90 17.16 -1.62
CA LEU A 81 10.14 16.23 -0.78
C LEU A 81 10.49 16.35 0.71
N LEU A 82 11.77 16.61 1.00
CA LEU A 82 12.34 16.68 2.35
C LEU A 82 12.56 18.13 2.83
N ASP A 83 12.15 19.13 2.06
CA ASP A 83 12.31 20.53 2.42
C ASP A 83 11.25 20.93 3.45
N TYR A 84 11.65 21.01 4.71
CA TYR A 84 10.78 21.41 5.82
C TYR A 84 10.29 22.86 5.73
N GLU A 85 10.91 23.69 4.89
CA GLU A 85 10.50 25.07 4.64
C GLU A 85 9.54 25.18 3.44
N GLU A 86 9.27 24.07 2.73
CA GLU A 86 8.40 24.11 1.58
C GLU A 86 6.96 24.43 1.98
N SER A 87 6.46 25.55 1.45
CA SER A 87 5.21 26.17 1.89
C SER A 87 3.97 25.29 1.69
N ASN A 88 4.03 24.35 0.76
CA ASN A 88 2.95 23.42 0.45
C ASN A 88 3.00 22.13 1.29
N MET A 89 4.07 21.91 2.07
CA MET A 89 4.20 20.72 2.90
C MET A 89 3.13 20.75 4.01
N PRO A 90 2.31 19.69 4.15
CA PRO A 90 1.37 19.59 5.26
C PRO A 90 2.10 19.60 6.61
N ALA A 91 1.57 20.33 7.59
CA ALA A 91 2.15 20.40 8.93
C ALA A 91 2.29 19.01 9.59
N GLU A 92 1.33 18.11 9.32
CA GLU A 92 1.35 16.72 9.80
C GLU A 92 2.52 15.94 9.20
N THR A 93 2.78 16.08 7.90
CA THR A 93 3.93 15.49 7.22
C THR A 93 5.25 16.01 7.82
N CYS A 94 5.38 17.33 7.98
CA CYS A 94 6.55 17.95 8.59
C CYS A 94 6.79 17.44 10.02
N SER A 95 5.73 17.39 10.84
CA SER A 95 5.80 16.87 12.21
C SER A 95 6.17 15.38 12.25
N TRP A 96 5.59 14.58 11.36
CA TRP A 96 5.87 13.15 11.26
C TRP A 96 7.32 12.88 10.86
N LEU A 97 7.84 13.58 9.84
CA LEU A 97 9.23 13.47 9.41
C LEU A 97 10.24 13.87 10.51
N ARG A 98 9.88 14.85 11.35
CA ARG A 98 10.70 15.28 12.50
C ARG A 98 10.58 14.38 13.72
N SER A 99 9.55 13.53 13.78
CA SER A 99 9.30 12.70 14.97
C SER A 99 10.33 11.58 15.14
N LYS A 100 10.83 11.02 14.02
CA LYS A 100 11.83 9.94 13.99
C LYS A 100 12.62 9.98 12.69
N ASP A 101 13.93 9.74 12.76
CA ASP A 101 14.80 9.65 11.58
C ASP A 101 14.34 8.55 10.60
N SER A 102 13.79 7.45 11.12
CA SER A 102 13.26 6.35 10.30
C SER A 102 12.11 6.79 9.37
N ASN A 103 11.38 7.85 9.71
CA ASN A 103 10.28 8.34 8.86
C ASN A 103 10.81 9.04 7.60
N GLN A 104 11.99 9.65 7.68
CA GLN A 104 12.68 10.22 6.52
C GLN A 104 13.11 9.09 5.57
N GLU A 105 13.67 8.00 6.11
CA GLU A 105 13.96 6.82 5.29
C GLU A 105 12.69 6.24 4.65
N LEU A 106 11.61 6.11 5.43
CA LEU A 106 10.32 5.60 4.93
C LEU A 106 9.77 6.46 3.79
N ILE A 107 9.75 7.79 3.91
CA ILE A 107 9.20 8.64 2.83
C ILE A 107 10.06 8.60 1.56
N VAL A 108 11.39 8.48 1.71
CA VAL A 108 12.31 8.39 0.57
C VAL A 108 12.14 7.03 -0.13
N ARG A 109 12.04 5.94 0.62
CA ARG A 109 11.72 4.62 0.06
C ARG A 109 10.36 4.61 -0.62
N ALA A 110 9.36 5.22 0.00
CA ALA A 110 8.03 5.38 -0.59
C ALA A 110 8.08 6.13 -1.93
N TRP A 111 8.90 7.19 -2.00
CA TRP A 111 9.12 7.95 -3.21
C TRP A 111 9.75 7.12 -4.35
N LEU A 112 10.81 6.39 -4.04
CA LEU A 112 11.66 5.64 -4.99
C LEU A 112 11.06 4.29 -5.40
N ASP A 113 10.66 3.49 -4.41
CA ASP A 113 10.27 2.08 -4.58
C ASP A 113 8.74 1.92 -4.70
N GLY A 114 7.98 2.98 -4.39
CA GLY A 114 6.53 2.92 -4.21
C GLY A 114 6.13 2.66 -2.76
N TYR A 115 4.85 2.80 -2.46
CA TYR A 115 4.32 2.65 -1.12
C TYR A 115 2.87 2.20 -1.09
N GLU A 116 2.47 1.67 0.07
CA GLU A 116 1.08 1.54 0.48
C GLU A 116 0.77 2.61 1.53
N VAL A 117 -0.50 3.02 1.59
CA VAL A 117 -0.96 3.92 2.63
C VAL A 117 -1.48 3.11 3.81
N GLU A 118 -1.12 3.53 5.02
CA GLU A 118 -1.68 3.01 6.26
C GLU A 118 -3.21 3.16 6.22
N LYS A 119 -3.91 2.03 6.26
CA LYS A 119 -5.38 2.04 6.29
C LYS A 119 -5.83 2.61 7.63
N GLU A 120 -6.76 3.57 7.58
CA GLU A 120 -7.35 4.13 8.79
C GLU A 120 -8.04 3.00 9.60
N PRO A 121 -7.76 2.87 10.91
CA PRO A 121 -8.40 1.86 11.74
C PRO A 121 -9.92 1.99 11.70
N LEU A 122 -10.59 0.85 11.52
CA LEU A 122 -12.04 0.76 11.55
C LEU A 122 -12.51 0.21 12.89
N TYR A 123 -13.67 0.69 13.32
CA TYR A 123 -14.28 0.31 14.58
C TYR A 123 -15.74 -0.12 14.37
N TYR A 124 -16.16 -1.11 15.14
CA TYR A 124 -17.57 -1.33 15.44
C TYR A 124 -17.96 -0.46 16.63
N VAL A 125 -19.22 -0.02 16.72
CA VAL A 125 -19.76 0.59 17.95
C VAL A 125 -20.74 -0.39 18.59
N GLN A 126 -20.40 -0.95 19.75
CA GLN A 126 -21.21 -1.94 20.44
C GLN A 126 -21.96 -1.32 21.63
N LEU A 127 -23.20 -0.88 21.39
CA LEU A 127 -24.00 -0.21 22.42
C LEU A 127 -24.66 -1.18 23.40
N ILE A 128 -24.88 -2.43 22.99
CA ILE A 128 -25.49 -3.49 23.82
C ILE A 128 -24.68 -4.77 23.66
N GLN A 129 -24.54 -5.55 24.73
CA GLN A 129 -23.95 -6.89 24.63
C GLN A 129 -24.86 -7.82 23.83
N GLY A 130 -24.29 -8.60 22.91
CA GLY A 130 -25.02 -9.58 22.10
C GLY A 130 -24.84 -9.37 20.59
N ILE A 131 -25.33 -10.34 19.81
CA ILE A 131 -25.11 -10.40 18.36
C ILE A 131 -25.68 -9.17 17.64
N CYS A 132 -26.84 -8.67 18.06
CA CYS A 132 -27.51 -7.53 17.43
C CYS A 132 -27.27 -6.18 18.13
N GLY A 133 -26.20 -6.08 18.93
CA GLY A 133 -25.92 -4.89 19.73
C GLY A 133 -25.04 -3.83 19.05
N TYR A 134 -24.81 -3.94 17.74
CA TYR A 134 -23.88 -3.09 17.00
C TYR A 134 -24.60 -2.01 16.20
N LEU A 135 -24.05 -0.80 16.23
CA LEU A 135 -24.55 0.32 15.42
C LEU A 135 -24.38 0.02 13.94
N ASN A 136 -25.48 0.13 13.20
CA ASN A 136 -25.55 0.05 11.75
C ASN A 136 -26.08 1.38 11.21
N VAL A 137 -25.51 1.84 10.10
CA VAL A 137 -25.99 3.02 9.36
C VAL A 137 -26.39 2.56 7.97
N ARG A 138 -27.65 2.78 7.59
CA ARG A 138 -28.13 2.53 6.23
C ARG A 138 -27.74 3.68 5.31
N ASN A 139 -27.70 3.44 4.01
CA ASN A 139 -27.36 4.45 2.98
C ASN A 139 -28.20 5.75 3.03
N ASP A 140 -29.40 5.72 3.61
CA ASP A 140 -30.24 6.91 3.82
C ASP A 140 -29.96 7.63 5.16
N GLY A 141 -28.93 7.23 5.88
CA GLY A 141 -28.48 7.83 7.14
C GLY A 141 -29.22 7.32 8.38
N ILE A 142 -30.19 6.40 8.24
CA ILE A 142 -30.90 5.85 9.40
C ILE A 142 -29.97 4.95 10.21
N GLN A 143 -29.90 5.24 11.51
CA GLN A 143 -29.10 4.50 12.48
C GLN A 143 -29.97 3.51 13.26
N PHE A 144 -29.52 2.27 13.41
CA PHE A 144 -30.21 1.25 14.19
C PHE A 144 -29.25 0.16 14.68
N LEU A 145 -29.69 -0.68 15.61
CA LEU A 145 -28.90 -1.78 16.14
C LEU A 145 -29.16 -3.07 15.36
N ASN A 146 -28.07 -3.73 14.94
CA ASN A 146 -28.13 -5.04 14.30
C ASN A 146 -26.78 -5.77 14.50
N SER A 147 -26.59 -6.87 13.77
CA SER A 147 -25.33 -7.60 13.72
C SER A 147 -24.19 -6.80 13.08
N ARG A 148 -22.98 -7.35 13.15
CA ARG A 148 -21.77 -6.80 12.50
C ARG A 148 -21.80 -6.96 10.96
N GLY A 149 -22.84 -7.59 10.40
CA GLY A 149 -22.94 -7.92 8.98
C GLY A 149 -22.98 -6.68 8.10
N GLN A 150 -21.84 -6.36 7.46
CA GLN A 150 -21.76 -5.30 6.46
C GLN A 150 -22.37 -5.76 5.13
N THR A 151 -23.16 -4.91 4.51
CA THR A 151 -23.74 -5.12 3.17
C THR A 151 -23.56 -3.87 2.32
N ALA A 152 -23.97 -3.92 1.04
CA ALA A 152 -23.98 -2.74 0.17
C ALA A 152 -24.92 -1.62 0.67
N GLU A 153 -25.90 -1.96 1.51
CA GLU A 153 -26.87 -1.02 2.07
C GLU A 153 -26.56 -0.60 3.51
N LEU A 154 -25.78 -1.41 4.22
CA LEU A 154 -25.53 -1.28 5.66
C LEU A 154 -24.05 -1.15 5.96
N LYS A 155 -23.66 0.01 6.49
CA LYS A 155 -22.33 0.25 7.03
C LYS A 155 -22.31 -0.10 8.52
N THR A 156 -21.35 -0.95 8.92
CA THR A 156 -21.18 -1.41 10.32
C THR A 156 -19.81 -1.09 10.90
N ARG A 157 -18.87 -0.68 10.05
CA ARG A 157 -17.49 -0.32 10.38
C ARG A 157 -17.28 1.14 10.07
N PHE A 158 -16.70 1.88 11.00
CA PHE A 158 -16.56 3.33 10.92
C PHE A 158 -15.16 3.75 11.34
N THR A 159 -14.67 4.84 10.78
CA THR A 159 -13.45 5.45 11.29
C THR A 159 -13.73 6.22 12.59
N GLU A 160 -12.71 6.52 13.38
CA GLU A 160 -12.86 7.35 14.59
C GLU A 160 -13.54 8.69 14.27
N LYS A 161 -13.11 9.32 13.17
CA LYS A 161 -13.67 10.60 12.71
C LYS A 161 -15.15 10.47 12.37
N GLU A 162 -15.57 9.40 11.70
CA GLU A 162 -16.97 9.15 11.38
C GLU A 162 -17.82 8.95 12.63
N ILE A 163 -17.34 8.15 13.60
CA ILE A 163 -18.05 7.94 14.88
C ILE A 163 -18.22 9.25 15.62
N LYS A 164 -17.14 10.02 15.76
CA LYS A 164 -17.16 11.30 16.49
C LYS A 164 -18.03 12.37 15.82
N ALA A 165 -18.24 12.29 14.50
CA ALA A 165 -19.09 13.20 13.75
C ALA A 165 -20.60 12.90 13.87
N MET A 166 -21.00 11.74 14.40
CA MET A 166 -22.41 11.38 14.60
C MET A 166 -23.07 12.23 15.70
N ASP A 167 -24.40 12.32 15.70
CA ASP A 167 -25.13 12.83 16.87
C ASP A 167 -24.81 11.94 18.08
N LYS A 168 -24.32 12.56 19.16
CA LYS A 168 -23.75 11.87 20.34
C LYS A 168 -22.50 11.02 20.06
N GLY A 169 -21.76 11.31 18.98
CA GLY A 169 -20.57 10.59 18.57
C GLY A 169 -19.50 10.42 19.65
N GLY A 170 -19.32 11.43 20.51
CA GLY A 170 -18.41 11.34 21.66
C GLY A 170 -18.79 10.24 22.66
N ALA A 171 -20.09 9.96 22.83
CA ALA A 171 -20.56 8.84 23.65
C ALA A 171 -20.37 7.50 22.93
N TYR A 172 -20.63 7.44 21.61
CA TYR A 172 -20.41 6.23 20.81
C TYR A 172 -18.96 5.77 20.79
N TRP A 173 -18.03 6.72 20.78
CA TRP A 173 -16.60 6.40 20.85
C TRP A 173 -16.20 5.61 22.09
N GLN A 174 -16.87 5.79 23.23
CA GLN A 174 -16.60 5.00 24.45
C GLN A 174 -16.95 3.51 24.29
N PHE A 175 -17.74 3.16 23.27
CA PHE A 175 -18.15 1.81 22.93
C PHE A 175 -17.53 1.30 21.62
N ALA A 176 -16.50 1.98 21.11
CA ALA A 176 -15.79 1.58 19.91
C ALA A 176 -14.94 0.33 20.17
N VAL A 177 -15.05 -0.65 19.28
CA VAL A 177 -14.30 -1.91 19.29
C VAL A 177 -13.52 -2.00 17.99
N LEU A 178 -12.19 -2.08 18.07
CA LEU A 178 -11.32 -2.16 16.90
C LEU A 178 -11.68 -3.37 16.04
N VAL A 179 -11.73 -3.18 14.73
CA VAL A 179 -11.84 -4.26 13.74
C VAL A 179 -10.44 -4.80 13.50
N GLU A 180 -10.17 -6.01 13.98
CA GLU A 180 -8.95 -6.75 13.63
C GLU A 180 -9.14 -7.34 12.21
N GLU A 181 -8.15 -7.13 11.31
CA GLU A 181 -8.12 -7.72 9.96
C GLU A 181 -7.80 -9.22 10.01
#